data_AF-A0A942J4Z7-F1
#
_entry.id   AF-A0A942J4Z7-F1
#
_cell.length_a   1.000
_cell.length_b   1.000
_cell.length_c   1.000
_cell.angle_alpha   90.00
_cell.angle_beta   90.00
_cell.angle_gamma   90.00
#
_symmetry.space_group_name_H-M   'P 1'
#
loop_
_entity.id
_entity.type
_entity.pdbx_description
1 polymer ?
#
loop_
_entity_poly.entity_id
_entity_poly.type
_entity_poly.pdbx_seq_one_letter_code
_entity_poly.pdbx_strand_id
1 'polypeptide(L)'
;MIPLEPVEPTSAHRGDGASLRWLLAAPHRLFFFCGMVGLALSSLWWLGHLAGRSFGIPLPLALPPSWLHGWMMTNGFLPFFMFGFLFTAGPKWLHVEPPAAHRLLVPALLALAGFLLALAGAQFHVIAVSAGVLLMTAGWLALLVRFVALLRGSRLPDRLHARLVLIFFAFGTL
;
A
#
# COMPACT_ATOMS: atom_id res chain seq x y z
N MET A 1 -51.64 -10.06 25.49
CA MET A 1 -51.07 -10.90 24.43
C MET A 1 -50.62 -9.96 23.32
N ILE A 2 -49.32 -9.73 23.18
CA ILE A 2 -48.76 -8.88 22.12
C ILE A 2 -48.69 -9.74 20.85
N PRO A 3 -49.25 -9.32 19.70
CA PRO A 3 -49.14 -10.08 18.46
C PRO A 3 -47.66 -10.15 18.03
N LEU A 4 -47.14 -11.36 17.87
CA LEU A 4 -45.82 -11.56 17.27
C LEU A 4 -45.96 -11.40 15.76
N GLU A 5 -45.46 -10.30 15.22
CA GLU A 5 -45.36 -10.17 13.76
C GLU A 5 -44.38 -11.23 13.21
N PRO A 6 -44.67 -11.84 12.04
CA PRO A 6 -43.75 -12.77 11.41
C PRO A 6 -42.48 -12.03 11.01
N VAL A 7 -41.34 -12.47 11.55
CA VAL A 7 -40.02 -12.00 11.08
C VAL A 7 -39.85 -12.49 9.64
N GLU A 8 -39.90 -11.58 8.67
CA GLU A 8 -39.58 -11.93 7.29
C GLU A 8 -38.16 -12.50 7.22
N PRO A 9 -37.95 -13.61 6.49
CA PRO A 9 -36.62 -14.17 6.33
C PRO A 9 -35.74 -13.12 5.67
N THR A 10 -34.71 -12.68 6.41
CA THR A 10 -33.71 -11.76 5.92
C THR A 10 -33.23 -12.28 4.58
N SER A 11 -33.45 -11.53 3.51
CA SER A 11 -33.03 -11.92 2.17
C SER A 11 -31.57 -12.32 2.24
N ALA A 12 -31.31 -13.59 1.95
CA ALA A 12 -29.95 -14.13 1.98
C ALA A 12 -29.12 -13.23 1.08
N HIS A 13 -28.17 -12.49 1.67
CA HIS A 13 -27.22 -11.69 0.93
C HIS A 13 -26.54 -12.66 -0.03
N ARG A 14 -26.92 -12.62 -1.32
CA ARG A 14 -26.21 -13.37 -2.36
C ARG A 14 -24.77 -12.94 -2.18
N GLY A 15 -23.93 -13.88 -1.75
CA GLY A 15 -22.52 -13.63 -1.59
C GLY A 15 -22.00 -13.28 -2.98
N ASP A 16 -21.86 -11.98 -3.25
CA ASP A 16 -21.14 -11.51 -4.40
C ASP A 16 -19.77 -12.14 -4.28
N GLY A 17 -19.49 -13.14 -5.14
CA GLY A 17 -18.23 -13.86 -5.14
C GLY A 17 -17.07 -12.87 -5.16
N ALA A 18 -15.94 -13.24 -4.55
CA ALA A 18 -14.76 -12.39 -4.44
C ALA A 18 -14.37 -11.81 -5.81
N SER A 19 -14.80 -10.58 -6.08
CA SER A 19 -14.54 -9.86 -7.32
C SER A 19 -13.40 -8.88 -7.09
N LEU A 20 -12.44 -8.77 -8.00
CA LEU A 20 -11.38 -7.76 -7.93
C LEU A 20 -11.94 -6.32 -7.83
N ARG A 21 -13.19 -6.12 -8.29
CA ARG A 21 -13.91 -4.84 -8.12
C ARG A 21 -14.11 -4.46 -6.65
N TRP A 22 -14.20 -5.42 -5.74
CA TRP A 22 -14.32 -5.16 -4.30
C TRP A 22 -13.08 -4.48 -3.71
N LEU A 23 -11.90 -4.64 -4.32
CA LEU A 23 -10.71 -3.88 -3.93
C LEU A 23 -10.88 -2.38 -4.17
N LEU A 24 -11.70 -2.01 -5.15
CA LEU A 24 -11.99 -0.63 -5.52
C LEU A 24 -13.21 -0.05 -4.79
N ALA A 25 -13.83 -0.80 -3.88
CA ALA A 25 -14.94 -0.29 -3.08
C ALA A 25 -14.49 0.75 -2.04
N ALA A 26 -13.26 0.65 -1.54
CA ALA A 26 -12.70 1.61 -0.60
C ALA A 26 -11.17 1.70 -0.72
N PRO A 27 -10.55 2.86 -0.48
CA PRO A 27 -9.10 3.02 -0.59
C PRO A 27 -8.30 2.03 0.26
N HIS A 28 -8.67 1.81 1.52
CA HIS A 28 -7.95 0.85 2.37
C HIS A 28 -7.93 -0.57 1.82
N ARG A 29 -8.99 -1.04 1.12
CA ARG A 29 -9.04 -2.40 0.57
C ARG A 29 -7.99 -2.59 -0.52
N LEU A 30 -7.93 -1.64 -1.46
CA LEU A 30 -6.91 -1.60 -2.52
C LEU A 30 -5.50 -1.62 -1.93
N PHE A 31 -5.22 -0.67 -1.04
CA PHE A 31 -3.88 -0.48 -0.51
C PHE A 31 -3.44 -1.60 0.43
N PHE A 32 -4.34 -2.11 1.28
CA PHE A 32 -4.02 -3.23 2.17
C PHE A 32 -3.78 -4.50 1.36
N PHE A 33 -4.53 -4.70 0.27
CA PHE A 33 -4.24 -5.80 -0.65
C PHE A 33 -2.85 -5.67 -1.27
N CYS A 34 -2.47 -4.49 -1.79
CA CYS A 34 -1.12 -4.25 -2.30
C CYS A 34 -0.04 -4.48 -1.24
N GLY A 35 -0.27 -3.99 -0.01
CA GLY A 35 0.63 -4.19 1.12
C GLY A 35 0.78 -5.67 1.50
N MET A 36 -0.32 -6.43 1.50
CA MET A 36 -0.30 -7.87 1.77
C MET A 36 0.41 -8.66 0.68
N VAL A 37 0.20 -8.32 -0.59
CA VAL A 37 0.94 -8.91 -1.71
C VAL A 37 2.44 -8.62 -1.57
N GLY A 38 2.80 -7.36 -1.27
CA GLY A 38 4.18 -6.97 -1.04
C GLY A 38 4.81 -7.77 0.11
N LEU A 39 4.15 -7.82 1.27
CA LEU A 39 4.62 -8.57 2.44
C LEU A 39 4.78 -10.06 2.15
N ALA A 40 3.80 -10.69 1.49
CA ALA A 40 3.85 -12.10 1.15
C ALA A 40 5.02 -12.40 0.22
N LEU A 41 5.20 -11.61 -0.84
CA LEU A 41 6.29 -11.79 -1.79
C LEU A 41 7.67 -11.52 -1.15
N SER A 42 7.79 -10.51 -0.29
CA SER A 42 9.00 -10.30 0.51
C SER A 42 9.32 -11.48 1.42
N SER A 43 8.30 -12.06 2.05
CA SER A 43 8.45 -13.22 2.95
C SER A 43 8.91 -14.45 2.17
N LEU A 44 8.30 -14.71 1.01
CA LEU A 44 8.69 -15.81 0.12
C LEU A 44 10.10 -15.62 -0.45
N TRP A 45 10.44 -14.40 -0.86
CA TRP A 45 11.78 -14.05 -1.32
C TRP A 45 12.82 -14.31 -0.23
N TRP A 46 12.56 -13.85 1.00
CA TRP A 46 13.46 -14.08 2.12
C TRP A 46 13.55 -15.56 2.52
N LEU A 47 12.43 -16.28 2.48
CA LEU A 47 12.41 -17.73 2.68
C LEU A 47 13.32 -18.45 1.68
N GLY A 48 13.35 -18.01 0.41
CA GLY A 48 14.29 -18.50 -0.60
C GLY A 48 15.76 -18.31 -0.19
N HIS A 49 16.11 -17.14 0.33
CA HIS A 49 17.47 -16.89 0.87
C HIS A 49 17.80 -17.78 2.07
N LEU A 50 16.85 -17.98 3.00
CA LEU A 50 17.05 -18.86 4.14
C LEU A 50 17.23 -20.32 3.71
N ALA A 51 16.42 -20.79 2.75
CA ALA A 51 16.52 -22.13 2.19
C ALA A 51 17.87 -22.33 1.47
N GLY A 52 18.29 -21.37 0.63
CA GLY A 52 19.61 -21.42 -0.01
C GLY A 52 20.74 -21.57 1.02
N ARG A 53 20.68 -20.79 2.10
CA ARG A 53 21.66 -20.89 3.21
C ARG A 53 21.60 -22.26 3.91
N SER A 54 20.41 -22.82 4.17
CA SER A 54 20.29 -24.13 4.81
C SER A 54 20.81 -25.27 3.95
N PHE A 55 20.78 -25.13 2.62
CA PHE A 55 21.34 -26.10 1.67
C PHE A 55 22.81 -25.81 1.30
N GLY A 56 23.45 -24.80 1.90
CA GLY A 56 24.84 -24.44 1.59
C GLY A 56 25.04 -23.71 0.26
N ILE A 57 23.96 -23.21 -0.35
CA ILE A 57 23.94 -22.49 -1.63
C ILE A 57 23.44 -21.05 -1.37
N PRO A 58 24.29 -20.15 -0.82
CA PRO A 58 23.88 -18.78 -0.56
C PRO A 58 23.56 -18.06 -1.89
N LEU A 59 22.35 -17.51 -1.99
CA LEU A 59 21.95 -16.73 -3.16
C LEU A 59 22.62 -15.35 -3.12
N PRO A 60 23.30 -14.93 -4.20
CA PRO A 60 23.95 -13.61 -4.25
C PRO A 60 22.91 -12.49 -4.28
N LEU A 61 23.30 -11.30 -3.82
CA LEU A 61 22.47 -10.10 -3.83
C LEU A 61 23.23 -8.94 -4.47
N ALA A 62 22.53 -8.14 -5.27
CA ALA A 62 23.09 -6.98 -5.97
C ALA A 62 23.42 -5.80 -5.03
N LEU A 63 22.88 -5.81 -3.82
CA LEU A 63 23.11 -4.80 -2.78
C LEU A 63 23.31 -5.48 -1.42
N PRO A 64 23.93 -4.78 -0.44
CA PRO A 64 24.09 -5.31 0.90
C PRO A 64 22.74 -5.75 1.52
N PRO A 65 22.67 -6.95 2.13
CA PRO A 65 21.42 -7.47 2.69
C PRO A 65 20.79 -6.55 3.76
N SER A 66 21.62 -5.89 4.58
CA SER A 66 21.16 -4.95 5.61
C SER A 66 20.46 -3.73 5.01
N TRP A 67 20.97 -3.20 3.90
CA TRP A 67 20.36 -2.09 3.19
C TRP A 67 19.02 -2.51 2.57
N LEU A 68 19.00 -3.64 1.86
CA LEU A 68 17.77 -4.18 1.24
C LEU A 68 16.70 -4.46 2.28
N HIS A 69 17.07 -5.06 3.41
CA HIS A 69 16.14 -5.33 4.51
C HIS A 69 15.58 -4.03 5.08
N GLY A 70 16.46 -3.07 5.43
CA GLY A 70 16.04 -1.78 5.97
C GLY A 70 15.09 -1.04 5.03
N TRP A 71 15.47 -0.92 3.75
CA TRP A 71 14.64 -0.30 2.71
C TRP A 71 13.31 -1.03 2.52
N MET A 72 13.31 -2.36 2.50
CA MET A 72 12.08 -3.15 2.32
C MET A 72 11.12 -3.02 3.51
N MET A 73 11.62 -2.95 4.73
CA MET A 73 10.80 -2.81 5.95
C MET A 73 10.21 -1.40 6.10
N THR A 74 10.96 -0.37 5.71
CA THR A 74 10.54 1.03 5.88
C THR A 74 9.80 1.58 4.66
N ASN A 75 10.30 1.26 3.47
CA ASN A 75 9.82 1.82 2.21
C ASN A 75 9.13 0.82 1.28
N GLY A 76 9.22 -0.48 1.54
CA GLY A 76 8.62 -1.51 0.68
C GLY A 76 7.11 -1.63 0.88
N PHE A 77 6.68 -2.63 1.64
CA PHE A 77 5.26 -2.98 1.77
C PHE A 77 4.51 -2.11 2.81
N LEU A 78 5.18 -1.65 3.88
CA LEU A 78 4.53 -0.94 5.00
C LEU A 78 3.80 0.34 4.56
N PRO A 79 4.38 1.18 3.68
CA PRO A 79 3.76 2.41 3.21
C PRO A 79 2.44 2.22 2.47
N PHE A 80 2.19 1.05 1.85
CA PHE A 80 0.88 0.76 1.27
C PHE A 80 -0.20 0.76 2.35
N PHE A 81 0.02 0.09 3.49
CA PHE A 81 -0.95 0.12 4.59
C PHE A 81 -1.19 1.55 5.06
N MET A 82 -0.13 2.35 5.18
CA MET A 82 -0.25 3.75 5.56
C MET A 82 -1.04 4.58 4.55
N PHE A 83 -0.82 4.42 3.24
CA PHE A 83 -1.67 5.06 2.23
C PHE A 83 -3.13 4.61 2.32
N GLY A 84 -3.38 3.33 2.61
CA GLY A 84 -4.72 2.81 2.85
C GLY A 84 -5.43 3.51 4.02
N PHE A 85 -4.73 3.69 5.14
CA PHE A 85 -5.21 4.49 6.26
C PHE A 85 -5.39 5.96 5.86
N LEU A 86 -4.41 6.56 5.19
CA LEU A 86 -4.38 7.97 4.85
C LEU A 86 -5.55 8.38 3.95
N PHE A 87 -5.89 7.57 2.95
CA PHE A 87 -7.03 7.84 2.06
C PHE A 87 -8.39 7.41 2.64
N THR A 88 -8.42 6.77 3.80
CA THR A 88 -9.66 6.39 4.49
C THR A 88 -9.96 7.30 5.70
N ALA A 89 -8.94 7.61 6.50
CA ALA A 89 -9.03 8.45 7.70
C ALA A 89 -8.71 9.92 7.40
N GLY A 90 -7.78 10.20 6.49
CA GLY A 90 -7.39 11.57 6.15
C GLY A 90 -8.54 12.46 5.68
N PRO A 91 -9.44 12.01 4.77
CA PRO A 91 -10.63 12.78 4.42
C PRO A 91 -11.49 13.15 5.62
N LYS A 92 -11.61 12.23 6.61
CA LYS A 92 -12.37 12.45 7.85
C LYS A 92 -11.71 13.50 8.74
N TRP A 93 -10.39 13.41 8.94
CA TRP A 93 -9.62 14.43 9.69
C TRP A 93 -9.74 15.82 9.08
N LEU A 94 -9.95 15.89 7.76
CA LEU A 94 -9.97 17.11 6.99
C LEU A 94 -11.39 17.64 6.70
N HIS A 95 -12.46 16.91 7.09
CA HIS A 95 -13.85 17.20 6.69
C HIS A 95 -13.99 17.46 5.17
N VAL A 96 -13.43 16.55 4.36
CA VAL A 96 -13.57 16.56 2.90
C VAL A 96 -14.05 15.22 2.40
N GLU A 97 -14.68 15.22 1.22
CA GLU A 97 -15.11 13.99 0.56
C GLU A 97 -13.92 13.06 0.25
N PRO A 98 -14.03 11.75 0.53
CA PRO A 98 -12.98 10.79 0.23
C PRO A 98 -12.83 10.60 -1.29
N PRO A 99 -11.61 10.41 -1.81
CA PRO A 99 -11.42 10.08 -3.21
C PRO A 99 -11.93 8.67 -3.51
N ALA A 100 -12.57 8.50 -4.67
CA ALA A 100 -12.94 7.18 -5.15
C ALA A 100 -11.69 6.31 -5.40
N ALA A 101 -11.70 5.06 -4.91
CA ALA A 101 -10.50 4.20 -4.92
C ALA A 101 -9.95 3.92 -6.32
N HIS A 102 -10.81 3.87 -7.36
CA HIS A 102 -10.37 3.72 -8.75
C HIS A 102 -9.40 4.83 -9.22
N ARG A 103 -9.50 6.04 -8.65
CA ARG A 103 -8.59 7.17 -8.94
C ARG A 103 -7.19 7.00 -8.31
N LEU A 104 -7.08 6.05 -7.39
CA LEU A 104 -5.85 5.69 -6.67
C LEU A 104 -5.22 4.41 -7.24
N LEU A 105 -5.93 3.69 -8.11
CA LEU A 105 -5.49 2.39 -8.64
C LEU A 105 -4.17 2.50 -9.40
N VAL A 106 -4.08 3.38 -10.40
CA VAL A 106 -2.87 3.54 -11.21
C VAL A 106 -1.63 3.85 -10.37
N PRO A 107 -1.61 4.88 -9.49
CA PRO A 107 -0.43 5.14 -8.68
C PRO A 107 -0.14 4.04 -7.64
N ALA A 108 -1.14 3.32 -7.14
CA ALA A 108 -0.94 2.16 -6.27
C ALA A 108 -0.26 1.00 -7.02
N LEU A 109 -0.70 0.70 -8.24
CA LEU A 109 -0.09 -0.33 -9.09
C LEU A 109 1.32 0.07 -9.53
N LEU A 110 1.55 1.34 -9.83
CA LEU A 110 2.88 1.85 -10.15
C LEU A 110 3.85 1.66 -8.99
N ALA A 111 3.40 2.01 -7.78
CA ALA A 111 4.15 1.80 -6.55
C ALA A 111 4.46 0.31 -6.34
N LEU A 112 3.45 -0.56 -6.48
CA LEU A 112 3.60 -2.00 -6.26
C LEU A 112 4.55 -2.61 -7.30
N ALA A 113 4.37 -2.27 -8.58
CA ALA A 113 5.24 -2.75 -9.65
C ALA A 113 6.69 -2.31 -9.43
N GLY A 114 6.92 -1.07 -9.01
CA GLY A 114 8.25 -0.58 -8.66
C GLY A 114 8.88 -1.37 -7.50
N PHE A 115 8.11 -1.62 -6.44
CA PHE A 115 8.56 -2.44 -5.32
C PHE A 115 8.94 -3.86 -5.76
N LEU A 116 8.09 -4.53 -6.55
CA LEU A 116 8.34 -5.89 -7.03
C LEU A 116 9.52 -5.95 -8.00
N LEU A 117 9.70 -4.93 -8.85
CA LEU A 117 10.86 -4.81 -9.71
C LEU A 117 12.15 -4.65 -8.89
N ALA A 118 12.12 -3.85 -7.83
CA ALA A 118 13.28 -3.69 -6.96
C ALA A 118 13.60 -4.98 -6.18
N LEU A 119 12.58 -5.69 -5.68
CA LEU A 119 12.73 -6.98 -5.00
C LEU A 119 13.33 -8.05 -5.94
N ALA A 120 12.81 -8.17 -7.16
CA ALA A 120 13.36 -9.08 -8.16
C ALA A 120 14.76 -8.64 -8.61
N GLY A 121 14.96 -7.34 -8.86
CA GLY A 121 16.22 -6.74 -9.26
C GLY A 121 17.34 -6.97 -8.25
N ALA A 122 17.02 -7.05 -6.96
CA ALA A 122 17.98 -7.35 -5.89
C ALA A 122 18.69 -8.69 -6.09
N GLN A 123 18.09 -9.64 -6.81
CA GLN A 123 18.69 -10.93 -7.12
C GLN A 123 19.68 -10.88 -8.29
N PHE A 124 19.62 -9.84 -9.13
CA PHE A 124 20.32 -9.80 -10.41
C PHE A 124 21.24 -8.59 -10.58
N HIS A 125 20.73 -7.36 -10.45
CA HIS A 125 21.49 -6.16 -10.80
C HIS A 125 20.98 -4.88 -10.13
N VAL A 126 21.90 -4.02 -9.70
CA VAL A 126 21.61 -2.75 -9.01
C VAL A 126 20.76 -1.79 -9.87
N ILE A 127 20.97 -1.76 -11.18
CA ILE A 127 20.17 -0.90 -12.10
C ILE A 127 18.68 -1.26 -12.04
N ALA A 128 18.34 -2.55 -11.95
CA ALA A 128 16.94 -2.98 -11.83
C ALA A 128 16.36 -2.56 -10.48
N VAL A 129 17.16 -2.61 -9.41
CA VAL A 129 16.77 -2.07 -8.10
C VAL A 129 16.49 -0.57 -8.20
N SER A 130 17.41 0.21 -8.76
CA SER A 130 17.25 1.66 -8.92
C SER A 130 16.02 2.02 -9.75
N ALA A 131 15.79 1.31 -10.86
CA ALA A 131 14.61 1.51 -11.70
C ALA A 131 13.31 1.20 -10.94
N GLY A 132 13.29 0.11 -10.17
CA GLY A 132 12.16 -0.25 -9.31
C GLY A 132 11.88 0.77 -8.22
N VAL A 133 12.92 1.24 -7.54
CA VAL A 133 12.82 2.31 -6.51
C VAL A 133 12.27 3.59 -7.13
N LEU A 134 12.80 4.04 -8.27
CA LEU A 134 12.31 5.24 -8.96
C LEU A 134 10.84 5.11 -9.38
N LEU A 135 10.45 3.95 -9.90
CA LEU A 135 9.06 3.67 -10.27
C LEU A 135 8.13 3.67 -9.05
N MET A 136 8.60 3.09 -7.94
CA MET A 136 7.89 3.08 -6.66
C MET A 136 7.66 4.50 -6.15
N THR A 137 8.73 5.30 -6.11
CA THR A 137 8.72 6.70 -5.70
C THR A 137 7.79 7.54 -6.58
N ALA A 138 7.76 7.31 -7.90
CA ALA A 138 6.83 8.01 -8.79
C ALA A 138 5.36 7.71 -8.44
N GLY A 139 5.05 6.45 -8.12
CA GLY A 139 3.73 6.03 -7.63
C GLY A 139 3.36 6.75 -6.34
N TRP A 140 4.29 6.82 -5.39
CA TRP A 140 4.10 7.52 -4.12
C TRP A 140 3.92 9.02 -4.27
N LEU A 141 4.77 9.69 -5.04
CA LEU A 141 4.64 11.13 -5.30
C LEU A 141 3.25 11.45 -5.88
N ALA A 142 2.76 10.61 -6.80
CA ALA A 142 1.42 10.75 -7.35
C ALA A 142 0.31 10.59 -6.27
N LEU A 143 0.50 9.75 -5.25
CA LEU A 143 -0.40 9.64 -4.10
C LEU A 143 -0.28 10.85 -3.18
N LEU A 144 0.93 11.32 -2.90
CA LEU A 144 1.15 12.50 -2.05
C LEU A 144 0.54 13.75 -2.67
N VAL A 145 0.66 13.94 -3.99
CA VAL A 145 -0.02 15.03 -4.71
C VAL A 145 -1.54 14.96 -4.53
N ARG A 146 -2.14 13.76 -4.58
CA ARG A 146 -3.58 13.58 -4.31
C ARG A 146 -3.94 13.88 -2.86
N PHE A 147 -3.08 13.52 -1.91
CA PHE A 147 -3.31 13.82 -0.50
C PHE A 147 -3.17 15.32 -0.20
N VAL A 148 -2.23 16.01 -0.83
CA VAL A 148 -2.11 17.47 -0.80
C VAL A 148 -3.39 18.14 -1.30
N ALA A 149 -4.04 17.60 -2.34
CA ALA A 149 -5.32 18.12 -2.82
C ALA A 149 -6.43 18.04 -1.74
N LEU A 150 -6.48 16.94 -0.97
CA LEU A 150 -7.40 16.82 0.17
C LEU A 150 -7.10 17.87 1.25
N LEU A 151 -5.82 18.05 1.58
CA LEU A 151 -5.38 19.03 2.57
C LEU A 151 -5.74 20.47 2.17
N ARG A 152 -5.61 20.80 0.87
CA ARG A 152 -5.99 22.10 0.30
C ARG A 152 -7.50 22.31 0.25
N GLY A 153 -8.29 21.24 0.11
CA GLY A 153 -9.76 21.30 0.12
C GLY A 153 -10.36 21.53 1.51
N SER A 154 -9.62 21.25 2.57
CA SER A 154 -10.10 21.40 3.95
C SER A 154 -10.19 22.85 4.40
N ARG A 155 -11.32 23.20 5.02
CA ARG A 155 -11.56 24.52 5.65
C ARG A 155 -11.32 24.51 7.16
N LEU A 156 -10.89 23.38 7.74
CA LEU A 156 -10.65 23.29 9.17
C LEU A 156 -9.41 24.10 9.59
N PRO A 157 -9.45 24.77 10.75
CA PRO A 157 -8.29 25.48 11.29
C PRO A 157 -7.20 24.48 11.70
N ASP A 158 -7.57 23.39 12.38
CA ASP A 158 -6.64 22.31 12.71
C ASP A 158 -6.47 21.34 11.54
N ARG A 159 -5.23 21.27 11.03
CA ARG A 159 -4.79 20.34 9.99
C ARG A 159 -3.42 19.74 10.33
N LEU A 160 -3.03 19.76 11.61
CA LEU A 160 -1.68 19.39 12.05
C LEU A 160 -1.36 17.94 11.72
N HIS A 161 -2.26 17.01 12.09
CA HIS A 161 -2.11 15.57 11.82
C HIS A 161 -1.83 15.29 10.34
N ALA A 162 -2.64 15.85 9.43
CA ALA A 162 -2.49 15.65 8.00
C ALA A 162 -1.18 16.26 7.45
N ARG A 163 -0.74 17.40 7.99
CA ARG A 163 0.55 18.03 7.61
C ARG A 163 1.75 17.20 8.06
N LEU A 164 1.75 16.73 9.32
CA LEU A 164 2.84 15.93 9.86
C LEU A 164 3.00 14.62 9.09
N VAL A 165 1.90 13.93 8.78
CA VAL A 165 1.94 12.71 7.97
C VAL A 165 2.47 13.00 6.56
N LEU A 166 2.03 14.09 5.92
CA LEU A 166 2.54 14.48 4.61
C LEU A 166 4.04 14.75 4.62
N ILE A 167 4.55 15.47 5.63
CA ILE A 167 5.97 15.76 5.78
C ILE A 167 6.76 14.46 5.96
N PHE A 168 6.31 13.58 6.87
CA PHE A 168 6.94 12.29 7.11
C PHE A 168 7.03 11.44 5.83
N PHE A 169 5.93 11.36 5.07
CA PHE A 169 5.91 10.62 3.81
C PHE A 169 6.77 11.27 2.71
N ALA A 170 6.86 12.59 2.68
CA ALA A 170 7.75 13.28 1.74
C ALA A 170 9.22 12.97 2.03
N PHE A 171 9.62 12.89 3.30
CA PHE A 171 10.97 12.45 3.66
C PHE A 171 11.29 11.03 3.20
N GLY A 172 10.31 10.13 3.17
CA GLY A 172 10.48 8.77 2.64
C GLY A 172 10.74 8.70 1.12
N THR A 173 10.70 9.84 0.41
CA THR A 173 11.04 9.91 -1.03
C THR A 173 12.47 10.40 -1.31
N LEU A 174 13.21 10.78 -0.27
CA LEU A 174 14.62 11.21 -0.31
C LEU A 174 15.56 10.03 -0.03
#